data_AF-A0AA87ZEU3-F1
#
_entry.id   AF-A0AA87ZEU3-F1
#
_cell.length_a   1.000
_cell.length_b   1.000
_cell.length_c   1.000
_cell.angle_alpha   90.00
_cell.angle_beta   90.00
_cell.angle_gamma   90.00
#
_symmetry.space_group_name_H-M   'P 1'
#
loop_
_entity.id
_entity.type
_entity.pdbx_description
1 polymer ?
#
loop_
_entity_poly.entity_id
_entity_poly.type
_entity_poly.pdbx_seq_one_letter_code
_entity_poly.pdbx_strand_id
1 'polypeptide(L)'
;MFEVLFLASCNLTTFPGFLRHQYGLKCLDLSRNHIHGKVPKWIWNTSIEVLDIADNFFTGFDIDVLPSKSLRVLDISENNFTGALPILPPSTTFVVGSKNELSGEISPLFFNSSSLQLLDLSHNLSGVLPECLGAYHNHCWLVAWSLEFSSSRTITSETSSLLGWGIFGS
;
A
#
# COMPACT_ATOMS: atom_id res chain seq x y z
N MET A 1 9.41 25.89 6.47
CA MET A 1 9.21 24.86 5.42
C MET A 1 9.66 23.56 6.03
N PHE A 2 8.78 22.58 6.13
CA PHE A 2 9.08 21.29 6.77
C PHE A 2 9.51 20.29 5.69
N GLU A 3 10.57 19.53 5.96
CA GLU A 3 10.98 18.38 5.14
C GLU A 3 10.33 17.09 5.65
N VAL A 4 10.12 17.01 6.97
CA VAL A 4 9.52 15.88 7.67
C VAL A 4 8.47 16.43 8.63
N LEU A 5 7.30 15.78 8.69
CA LEU A 5 6.24 16.13 9.61
C LEU A 5 5.57 14.87 10.16
N PHE A 6 5.53 14.76 11.49
CA PHE A 6 4.85 13.71 12.23
C PHE A 6 3.63 14.29 12.93
N LEU A 7 2.45 13.78 12.59
CA LEU A 7 1.17 14.10 13.21
C LEU A 7 0.40 12.83 13.59
N ALA A 8 1.12 11.75 13.87
CA ALA A 8 0.51 10.51 14.33
C ALA A 8 -0.23 10.71 15.65
N SER A 9 -1.35 10.01 15.86
CA SER A 9 -2.09 10.04 17.14
C SER A 9 -2.53 11.43 17.61
N CYS A 10 -2.84 12.33 16.67
CA CYS A 10 -3.22 13.73 16.94
C CYS A 10 -4.75 13.96 16.94
N ASN A 11 -5.55 12.90 16.89
CA ASN A 11 -7.02 12.98 16.84
C ASN A 11 -7.54 13.80 15.65
N LEU A 12 -6.80 13.83 14.54
CA LEU A 12 -7.19 14.54 13.32
C LEU A 12 -8.38 13.86 12.67
N THR A 13 -9.37 14.63 12.25
CA THR A 13 -10.57 14.10 11.58
C THR A 13 -10.58 14.37 10.07
N THR A 14 -9.72 15.27 9.58
CA THR A 14 -9.63 15.63 8.17
C THR A 14 -8.18 15.78 7.74
N PHE A 15 -7.91 15.56 6.45
CA PHE A 15 -6.56 15.73 5.90
C PHE A 15 -6.13 17.21 6.05
N PRO A 16 -4.99 17.52 6.71
CA PRO A 16 -4.66 18.90 7.02
C PRO A 16 -4.40 19.77 5.78
N GLY A 17 -5.32 20.70 5.51
CA GLY A 17 -5.28 21.52 4.29
C GLY A 17 -4.06 22.43 4.14
N PHE A 18 -3.38 22.77 5.24
CA PHE A 18 -2.16 23.59 5.20
C PHE A 18 -0.99 22.88 4.49
N LEU A 19 -1.05 21.55 4.37
CA LEU A 19 -0.04 20.73 3.68
C LEU A 19 -0.03 20.97 2.17
N ARG A 20 -1.13 21.48 1.60
CA ARG A 20 -1.25 21.78 0.16
C ARG A 20 -0.13 22.70 -0.36
N HIS A 21 0.42 23.54 0.50
CA HIS A 21 1.46 24.51 0.13
C HIS A 21 2.85 24.17 0.67
N GLN A 22 3.04 22.95 1.20
CA GLN A 22 4.33 22.49 1.72
C GLN A 22 5.12 21.73 0.63
N TYR A 23 5.60 22.46 -0.39
CA TYR A 23 6.28 21.87 -1.55
C TYR A 23 7.62 21.17 -1.22
N GLY A 24 8.21 21.50 -0.07
CA GLY A 24 9.46 20.87 0.41
C GLY A 24 9.24 19.64 1.29
N LEU A 25 8.00 19.26 1.57
CA LEU A 25 7.70 18.12 2.44
C LEU A 25 8.00 16.81 1.71
N LYS A 26 8.82 15.96 2.33
CA LYS A 26 9.23 14.65 1.81
C LYS A 26 8.62 13.51 2.62
N CYS A 27 8.55 13.65 3.95
CA CYS A 27 8.01 12.62 4.82
C CYS A 27 6.82 13.16 5.59
N LEU A 28 5.70 12.48 5.49
CA LEU A 28 4.46 12.82 6.17
C LEU A 28 3.91 11.57 6.85
N ASP A 29 3.76 11.65 8.17
CA ASP A 29 3.10 10.64 8.98
C ASP A 29 1.82 11.23 9.58
N LEU A 30 0.68 10.72 9.15
CA LEU A 30 -0.66 11.00 9.65
C LEU A 30 -1.29 9.75 10.29
N SER A 31 -0.49 8.74 10.65
CA SER A 31 -0.99 7.46 11.13
C SER A 31 -1.78 7.58 12.44
N ARG A 32 -2.64 6.60 12.74
CA ARG A 32 -3.38 6.53 14.01
C ARG A 32 -4.21 7.79 14.28
N ASN A 33 -4.98 8.23 13.29
CA ASN A 33 -5.90 9.36 13.42
C ASN A 33 -7.33 8.92 13.06
N HIS A 34 -8.25 9.86 12.96
CA HIS A 34 -9.64 9.62 12.60
C HIS A 34 -9.98 10.26 11.25
N ILE A 35 -9.01 10.33 10.34
CA ILE A 35 -9.18 11.00 9.04
C ILE A 35 -10.04 10.12 8.15
N HIS A 36 -11.12 10.68 7.63
CA HIS A 36 -12.08 9.99 6.78
C HIS A 36 -12.12 10.60 5.36
N GLY A 37 -12.79 9.88 4.46
CA GLY A 37 -12.95 10.27 3.07
C GLY A 37 -11.80 9.77 2.20
N LYS A 38 -11.57 10.41 1.06
CA LYS A 38 -10.55 9.97 0.10
C LYS A 38 -9.23 10.72 0.29
N VAL A 39 -8.13 10.09 -0.13
CA VAL A 39 -6.83 10.75 -0.15
C VAL A 39 -6.85 11.89 -1.17
N PRO A 40 -6.62 13.15 -0.74
CA PRO A 40 -6.79 14.29 -1.64
C PRO A 40 -5.80 14.28 -2.81
N LYS A 41 -6.30 14.44 -4.04
CA LYS A 41 -5.49 14.37 -5.27
C LYS A 41 -4.24 15.27 -5.28
N TRP A 42 -4.25 16.37 -4.54
CA TRP A 42 -3.16 17.34 -4.54
C TRP A 42 -1.90 16.81 -3.84
N ILE A 43 -2.01 15.81 -2.95
CA ILE A 43 -0.85 15.25 -2.24
C ILE A 43 0.13 14.58 -3.21
N TRP A 44 -0.38 14.02 -4.31
CA TRP A 44 0.41 13.33 -5.32
C TRP A 44 1.19 14.27 -6.25
N ASN A 45 0.87 15.57 -6.25
CA ASN A 45 1.59 16.60 -6.99
C ASN A 45 2.66 17.30 -6.12
N THR A 46 3.02 16.72 -4.98
CA THR A 46 4.06 17.23 -4.07
C THR A 46 5.36 16.44 -4.23
N SER A 47 6.39 16.82 -3.46
CA SER A 47 7.69 16.15 -3.39
C SER A 47 7.72 15.00 -2.38
N ILE A 48 6.56 14.49 -1.95
CA ILE A 48 6.49 13.43 -0.94
C ILE A 48 7.18 12.16 -1.43
N GLU A 49 8.04 11.63 -0.57
CA GLU A 49 8.79 10.39 -0.71
C GLU A 49 8.21 9.30 0.21
N VAL A 50 7.77 9.66 1.41
CA VAL A 50 7.19 8.76 2.40
C VAL A 50 5.85 9.32 2.86
N LEU A 51 4.79 8.55 2.63
CA LEU A 51 3.45 8.84 3.12
C LEU A 51 2.96 7.68 3.98
N ASP A 52 2.79 7.94 5.26
CA ASP A 52 2.14 7.03 6.20
C ASP A 52 0.79 7.62 6.60
N ILE A 53 -0.29 6.94 6.21
CA ILE A 53 -1.67 7.26 6.55
C ILE A 53 -2.38 6.05 7.18
N ALA A 54 -1.61 5.12 7.75
CA ALA A 54 -2.13 3.90 8.35
C ALA A 54 -3.03 4.18 9.55
N ASP A 55 -3.90 3.24 9.91
CA ASP A 55 -4.79 3.33 11.09
C ASP A 55 -5.62 4.63 11.07
N ASN A 56 -6.49 4.73 10.07
CA ASN A 56 -7.40 5.85 9.81
C ASN A 56 -8.73 5.32 9.21
N PHE A 57 -9.59 6.20 8.68
CA PHE A 57 -10.86 5.85 8.05
C PHE A 57 -10.93 6.25 6.56
N PHE A 58 -9.78 6.22 5.86
CA PHE A 58 -9.75 6.54 4.43
C PHE A 58 -10.51 5.48 3.63
N THR A 59 -11.25 5.91 2.59
CA THR A 59 -12.12 5.02 1.81
C THR A 59 -11.68 4.79 0.37
N GLY A 60 -10.67 5.53 -0.11
CA GLY A 60 -10.25 5.42 -1.50
C GLY A 60 -9.30 6.52 -1.97
N PHE A 61 -8.94 6.40 -3.25
CA PHE A 61 -8.23 7.42 -4.02
C PHE A 61 -9.21 8.18 -4.94
N ASP A 62 -8.86 9.41 -5.29
CA ASP A 62 -9.60 10.20 -6.29
C ASP A 62 -8.99 10.11 -7.70
N ILE A 63 -7.97 9.27 -7.88
CA ILE A 63 -7.24 9.13 -9.13
C ILE A 63 -6.84 7.67 -9.32
N ASP A 64 -6.82 7.21 -10.58
CA ASP A 64 -6.46 5.84 -10.94
C ASP A 64 -4.96 5.67 -11.24
N VAL A 65 -4.23 6.79 -11.40
CA VAL A 65 -2.79 6.82 -11.67
C VAL A 65 -2.18 7.91 -10.82
N LEU A 66 -1.22 7.56 -9.96
CA LEU A 66 -0.55 8.53 -9.12
C LEU A 66 0.50 9.31 -9.94
N PRO A 67 0.41 10.65 -10.06
CA PRO A 67 1.36 11.46 -10.83
C PRO A 67 2.69 11.71 -10.10
N SER A 68 2.82 11.26 -8.86
CA SER A 68 4.03 11.49 -8.05
C SER A 68 5.27 10.93 -8.75
N LYS A 69 6.38 11.66 -8.65
CA LYS A 69 7.67 11.21 -9.19
C LYS A 69 8.64 10.76 -8.10
N SER A 70 8.37 11.16 -6.86
CA SER A 70 9.25 10.98 -5.71
C SER A 70 8.79 9.90 -4.74
N LEU A 71 7.53 9.44 -4.82
CA LEU A 71 6.97 8.49 -3.86
C LEU A 71 7.79 7.19 -3.83
N ARG A 72 8.28 6.83 -2.65
CA ARG A 72 9.06 5.62 -2.39
C ARG A 72 8.35 4.66 -1.44
N VAL A 73 7.66 5.20 -0.44
CA VAL A 73 6.96 4.44 0.58
C VAL A 73 5.53 4.95 0.71
N LEU A 74 4.57 4.04 0.63
CA LEU A 74 3.16 4.30 0.86
C LEU A 74 2.61 3.26 1.83
N ASP A 75 2.21 3.72 3.01
CA ASP A 75 1.46 2.90 3.97
C ASP A 75 0.02 3.42 4.08
N ILE A 76 -0.92 2.58 3.65
CA ILE A 76 -2.36 2.81 3.74
C ILE A 76 -3.06 1.73 4.58
N SER A 77 -2.29 0.92 5.32
CA SER A 77 -2.83 -0.20 6.07
C SER A 77 -3.85 0.23 7.14
N GLU A 78 -4.70 -0.70 7.55
CA GLU A 78 -5.68 -0.46 8.64
C GLU A 78 -6.59 0.75 8.35
N ASN A 79 -7.26 0.70 7.20
CA ASN A 79 -8.20 1.72 6.74
C ASN A 79 -9.45 1.04 6.14
N ASN A 80 -10.31 1.82 5.46
CA ASN A 80 -11.50 1.34 4.77
C ASN A 80 -11.38 1.50 3.24
N PHE A 81 -10.16 1.43 2.68
CA PHE A 81 -9.97 1.58 1.24
C PHE A 81 -10.75 0.52 0.47
N THR A 82 -11.53 0.96 -0.52
CA THR A 82 -12.29 0.08 -1.42
C THR A 82 -11.86 0.24 -2.87
N GLY A 83 -12.22 -0.74 -3.71
CA GLY A 83 -11.89 -0.74 -5.13
C GLY A 83 -10.42 -1.05 -5.42
N ALA A 84 -10.00 -0.80 -6.67
CA ALA A 84 -8.65 -1.11 -7.13
C ALA A 84 -7.61 -0.11 -6.63
N LEU A 85 -6.38 -0.60 -6.42
CA LEU A 85 -5.24 0.28 -6.19
C LEU A 85 -4.91 1.09 -7.45
N PRO A 86 -4.58 2.38 -7.31
CA PRO A 86 -4.14 3.19 -8.43
C PRO A 86 -2.77 2.71 -8.93
N ILE A 87 -2.48 2.98 -10.20
CA ILE A 87 -1.17 2.74 -10.79
C ILE A 87 -0.13 3.58 -10.05
N LEU A 88 0.82 2.89 -9.45
CA LEU A 88 1.88 3.46 -8.63
C LEU A 88 3.00 4.05 -9.51
N PRO A 89 3.70 5.08 -9.03
CA PRO A 89 4.88 5.60 -9.71
C PRO A 89 6.00 4.55 -9.84
N PRO A 90 6.81 4.59 -10.90
CA PRO A 90 7.98 3.72 -11.05
C PRO A 90 9.06 3.88 -9.98
N SER A 91 8.99 4.91 -9.13
CA SER A 91 9.89 5.13 -8.00
C SER A 91 9.46 4.42 -6.71
N THR A 92 8.25 3.84 -6.69
CA THR A 92 7.67 3.22 -5.50
C THR A 92 8.41 1.95 -5.14
N THR A 93 8.95 1.90 -3.92
CA THR A 93 9.75 0.79 -3.40
C THR A 93 8.94 -0.10 -2.44
N PHE A 94 8.12 0.51 -1.58
CA PHE A 94 7.35 -0.19 -0.55
C PHE A 94 5.90 0.26 -0.55
N VAL A 95 4.98 -0.71 -0.63
CA VAL A 95 3.55 -0.46 -0.45
C VAL A 95 2.97 -1.43 0.57
N VAL A 96 2.40 -0.88 1.62
CA VAL A 96 1.67 -1.63 2.65
C VAL A 96 0.22 -1.17 2.58
N GLY A 97 -0.65 -2.04 2.10
CA GLY A 97 -2.08 -1.79 1.97
C GLY A 97 -2.93 -2.82 2.69
N SER A 98 -2.36 -3.54 3.65
CA SER A 98 -3.04 -4.61 4.37
C SER A 98 -4.21 -4.13 5.24
N LYS A 99 -5.13 -5.04 5.59
CA LYS A 99 -6.29 -4.78 6.47
C LYS A 99 -7.15 -3.60 5.96
N ASN A 100 -7.70 -3.78 4.78
CA ASN A 100 -8.57 -2.83 4.09
C ASN A 100 -9.70 -3.61 3.38
N GLU A 101 -10.45 -2.97 2.47
CA GLU A 101 -11.50 -3.59 1.66
C GLU A 101 -11.17 -3.50 0.14
N LEU A 102 -9.87 -3.51 -0.19
CA LEU A 102 -9.40 -3.37 -1.57
C LEU A 102 -9.89 -4.55 -2.43
N SER A 103 -10.30 -4.26 -3.65
CA SER A 103 -10.82 -5.24 -4.62
C SER A 103 -10.36 -4.91 -6.05
N GLY A 104 -10.71 -5.76 -7.02
CA GLY A 104 -10.28 -5.57 -8.41
C GLY A 104 -8.88 -6.14 -8.70
N GLU A 105 -8.43 -5.96 -9.94
CA GLU A 105 -7.19 -6.56 -10.43
C GLU A 105 -5.97 -5.68 -10.09
N ILE A 106 -4.89 -6.34 -9.68
CA ILE A 106 -3.58 -5.68 -9.56
C ILE A 106 -3.05 -5.45 -10.97
N SER A 107 -2.81 -4.18 -11.33
CA SER A 107 -2.29 -3.85 -12.65
C SER A 107 -0.92 -4.50 -12.87
N PRO A 108 -0.69 -5.20 -14.00
CA PRO A 108 0.62 -5.77 -14.35
C PRO A 108 1.75 -4.73 -14.36
N LEU A 109 1.41 -3.44 -14.50
CA LEU A 109 2.36 -2.33 -14.47
C LEU A 109 3.10 -2.21 -13.14
N PHE A 110 2.55 -2.74 -12.03
CA PHE A 110 3.21 -2.72 -10.72
C PHE A 110 4.50 -3.55 -10.76
N PHE A 111 4.49 -4.65 -11.53
CA PHE A 111 5.62 -5.55 -11.68
C PHE A 111 6.59 -5.12 -12.78
N ASN A 112 6.20 -4.16 -13.62
CA ASN A 112 7.09 -3.53 -14.60
C ASN A 112 7.93 -2.40 -13.96
N SER A 113 7.64 -2.02 -12.71
CA SER A 113 8.47 -1.10 -11.93
C SER A 113 9.71 -1.82 -11.43
N SER A 114 10.90 -1.38 -11.85
CA SER A 114 12.17 -1.96 -11.39
C SER A 114 12.50 -1.67 -9.93
N SER A 115 11.77 -0.78 -9.27
CA SER A 115 12.07 -0.33 -7.91
C SER A 115 11.22 -1.00 -6.84
N LEU A 116 10.11 -1.64 -7.19
CA LEU A 116 9.18 -2.23 -6.21
C LEU A 116 9.83 -3.45 -5.55
N GLN A 117 9.96 -3.39 -4.22
CA GLN A 117 10.59 -4.43 -3.40
C GLN A 117 9.56 -5.18 -2.55
N LEU A 118 8.50 -4.49 -2.10
CA LEU A 118 7.47 -5.05 -1.22
C LEU A 118 6.09 -4.53 -1.61
N LEU A 119 5.13 -5.45 -1.68
CA LEU A 119 3.71 -5.18 -1.85
C LEU A 119 2.90 -6.08 -0.90
N ASP A 120 2.48 -5.53 0.23
CA ASP A 120 1.60 -6.22 1.18
C ASP A 120 0.15 -5.79 0.98
N LEU A 121 -0.69 -6.73 0.54
CA LEU A 121 -2.15 -6.55 0.40
C LEU A 121 -2.94 -7.57 1.23
N SER A 122 -2.32 -8.14 2.27
CA SER A 122 -2.97 -9.09 3.17
C SER A 122 -4.25 -8.53 3.78
N HIS A 123 -5.23 -9.39 4.08
CA HIS A 123 -6.48 -8.98 4.73
C HIS A 123 -7.28 -7.89 3.96
N ASN A 124 -7.33 -7.98 2.63
CA ASN A 124 -8.20 -7.15 1.77
C ASN A 124 -9.25 -7.95 1.01
N LEU A 125 -8.86 -9.14 0.55
CA LEU A 125 -9.60 -9.92 -0.43
C LEU A 125 -10.28 -11.09 0.25
N SER A 126 -11.62 -11.13 0.20
CA SER A 126 -12.40 -12.35 0.45
C SER A 126 -12.52 -13.25 -0.80
N GLY A 127 -11.62 -13.10 -1.79
CA GLY A 127 -11.72 -13.71 -3.12
C GLY A 127 -10.36 -13.94 -3.80
N VAL A 128 -10.37 -14.73 -4.87
CA VAL A 128 -9.20 -15.34 -5.55
C VAL A 128 -8.22 -14.28 -6.09
N LEU A 129 -6.94 -14.43 -5.73
CA LEU A 129 -5.83 -13.63 -6.27
C LEU A 129 -5.61 -13.91 -7.77
N PRO A 130 -5.22 -12.91 -8.58
CA PRO A 130 -4.83 -13.13 -9.97
C PRO A 130 -3.64 -14.09 -10.08
N GLU A 131 -3.71 -15.02 -11.05
CA GLU A 131 -2.73 -16.06 -11.35
C GLU A 131 -1.31 -15.50 -11.66
N CYS A 132 -1.21 -14.21 -11.99
CA CYS A 132 0.02 -13.50 -12.33
C CYS A 132 0.99 -13.27 -11.17
N LEU A 133 0.60 -13.53 -9.92
CA LEU A 133 1.51 -13.43 -8.76
C LEU A 133 2.58 -14.52 -8.70
N GLY A 134 2.41 -15.65 -9.42
CA GLY A 134 3.36 -16.78 -9.42
C GLY A 134 4.51 -16.68 -10.43
N ALA A 135 4.52 -15.66 -11.31
CA ALA A 135 5.37 -15.66 -12.51
C ALA A 135 6.64 -14.79 -12.44
N TYR A 136 6.74 -13.86 -11.48
CA TYR A 136 7.88 -12.94 -11.39
C TYR A 136 8.99 -13.49 -10.48
N HIS A 137 9.66 -14.53 -10.97
CA HIS A 137 10.95 -14.96 -10.45
C HIS A 137 11.96 -13.82 -10.64
N ASN A 138 12.34 -13.13 -9.55
CA ASN A 138 13.76 -12.91 -9.15
C ASN A 138 13.97 -11.76 -8.15
N HIS A 139 13.00 -10.88 -7.84
CA HIS A 139 13.24 -9.78 -6.87
C HIS A 139 12.07 -9.32 -5.99
N CYS A 140 10.88 -9.93 -6.07
CA CYS A 140 9.77 -9.60 -5.16
C CYS A 140 9.81 -10.51 -3.94
N TRP A 141 10.22 -9.99 -2.79
CA TRP A 141 10.04 -10.68 -1.51
C TRP A 141 8.73 -10.17 -0.87
N LEU A 142 7.85 -11.13 -0.62
CA LEU A 142 6.62 -11.08 0.17
C LEU A 142 5.40 -10.35 -0.43
N VAL A 143 4.45 -11.19 -0.83
CA VAL A 143 3.00 -10.99 -0.71
C VAL A 143 2.61 -11.66 0.60
N ALA A 144 2.15 -10.93 1.62
CA ALA A 144 1.72 -11.57 2.87
C ALA A 144 0.38 -12.29 2.65
N TRP A 145 0.41 -13.60 2.87
CA TRP A 145 -0.72 -14.52 2.80
C TRP A 145 -1.71 -14.28 3.93
N SER A 146 -3.02 -14.26 3.61
CA SER A 146 -4.05 -14.61 4.59
C SER A 146 -4.63 -15.97 4.20
N LEU A 147 -4.15 -17.03 4.85
CA LEU A 147 -4.82 -18.33 4.84
C LEU A 147 -6.04 -18.26 5.78
N GLU A 148 -7.21 -17.94 5.25
CA GLU A 148 -8.43 -18.54 5.79
C GLU A 148 -8.82 -19.70 4.86
N PHE A 149 -8.27 -20.88 5.16
CA PHE A 149 -8.76 -22.13 4.58
C PHE A 149 -10.20 -22.35 5.09
N SER A 150 -11.20 -21.86 4.35
CA SER A 150 -12.49 -22.56 4.32
C SER A 150 -12.38 -23.64 3.25
N SER A 151 -12.50 -24.88 3.72
CA SER A 151 -12.33 -26.13 2.99
C SER A 151 -13.04 -26.16 1.64
N SER A 152 -12.27 -26.32 0.55
CA SER A 152 -12.61 -27.07 -0.68
C SER A 152 -11.88 -26.48 -1.90
N ARG A 153 -10.65 -26.93 -2.14
CA ARG A 153 -10.16 -27.38 -3.45
C ARG A 153 -8.67 -27.75 -3.39
N THR A 154 -8.38 -28.83 -4.08
CA THR A 154 -7.16 -29.65 -4.05
C THR A 154 -5.92 -28.85 -4.49
N ILE A 155 -4.89 -28.82 -3.65
CA ILE A 155 -3.55 -28.36 -4.03
C ILE A 155 -2.86 -29.53 -4.76
N THR A 156 -2.53 -29.33 -6.04
CA THR A 156 -1.64 -30.24 -6.78
C THR A 156 -0.20 -30.05 -6.30
N SER A 157 0.52 -31.16 -6.27
CA SER A 157 1.66 -31.49 -5.39
C SER A 157 3.01 -30.83 -5.71
N GLU A 158 3.09 -29.59 -6.18
CA GLU A 158 4.37 -28.99 -6.60
C GLU A 158 4.91 -27.83 -5.73
N THR A 159 4.20 -27.39 -4.70
CA THR A 159 4.64 -26.22 -3.90
C THR A 159 5.10 -26.54 -2.48
N SER A 160 5.28 -27.81 -2.12
CA SER A 160 5.64 -28.24 -0.76
C SER A 160 7.13 -28.12 -0.40
N SER A 161 8.00 -27.59 -1.27
CA SER A 161 9.46 -27.67 -1.05
C SER A 161 10.18 -26.36 -0.66
N LEU A 162 9.49 -25.23 -0.44
CA LEU A 162 10.17 -23.94 -0.22
C LEU A 162 9.75 -23.15 1.04
N LEU A 163 9.29 -23.83 2.10
CA LEU A 163 9.18 -23.21 3.43
C LEU A 163 10.55 -23.20 4.13
N GLY A 164 11.42 -22.28 3.69
CA GLY A 164 12.66 -21.91 4.36
C GLY A 164 12.41 -20.80 5.37
N TRP A 165 12.78 -21.05 6.63
CA TRP A 165 12.68 -20.14 7.78
C TRP A 165 13.69 -18.98 7.72
N GLY A 166 13.35 -17.86 8.37
CA GLY A 166 14.22 -16.69 8.63
C GLY A 166 13.71 -15.49 7.85
N ILE A 167 13.25 -14.38 8.43
CA ILE A 167 13.93 -13.39 9.29
C ILE A 167 12.76 -12.58 9.88
N PHE A 168 12.53 -12.48 11.19
CA PHE A 168 13.08 -11.47 12.09
C PHE A 168 13.05 -12.02 13.52
N GLY A 169 14.22 -12.02 14.18
CA GLY A 169 14.33 -12.13 15.62
C GLY A 169 14.84 -10.81 16.18
N SER A 170 14.05 -10.23 17.07
CA SER A 170 14.44 -9.59 18.35
C SER A 170 13.17 -9.08 19.02
#